data_AF-A0A9D4DRR1-F1
#
_entry.id   AF-A0A9D4DRR1-F1
#
_cell.length_a   1.000
_cell.length_b   1.000
_cell.length_c   1.000
_cell.angle_alpha   90.00
_cell.angle_beta   90.00
_cell.angle_gamma   90.00
#
_symmetry.space_group_name_H-M   'P 1'
#
loop_
_entity.id
_entity.type
_entity.pdbx_description
1 polymer ?
#
loop_
_entity_poly.entity_id
_entity_poly.type
_entity_poly.pdbx_seq_one_letter_code
_entity_poly.pdbx_strand_id
1 'polypeptide(L)'
;MTDRVRYLLGKQPARLLLIDQSAPITPDIGDNLCLALENVLALACNFTGPSRMPFFSVMVLQHYQPEVILPFSYVRNNFHRIQTALNDVHLRISESVNACKEASPSYFQAIAEACLLYRRQLQSTAQPGGFCQQLEIILLTCQSSSHVQRLVDTALASIDTQYLKRIQVVSLSCTGGWGMEDVDLDGSQSSLHSNDSSNASLSSLIEVINMEPEVLCLQNLFTGWLVDMGTDSEHLHILLPPCLNSGNAGVPLIVKCDVHERVFQPAQLPFYNQFTIHADSSSMKMVFPSTSKAMGISVPIYQLQVTSLVPVTAVCDSIVFDMPLVAKATACWKMEWDDLEKNHQLLIALCQALGKEEKAMVASLLPPSKPSHAVSQPDTIPQGRFLLVPFSDGTLLVKALATQELLLPYQPSHNVGSVTQDTHDLISESLQQLETLESYNPLDHSAGLFESLKGMGRNLSTQMQQKRPLEESCPLTNKIVVKGGRPAMKPAVVATVTRKHSELADTPLTKRIEHKTGSGAPRRTLYTQPHSMFYTEDNAAGGTRQQAHINAGQIRHGPSVVSFPSTL
;
A
#
# COMPACT_ATOMS: atom_id res chain seq x y z
N MET A 1 -17.26 -7.15 -27.26
CA MET A 1 -16.23 -6.33 -26.59
C MET A 1 -15.11 -7.28 -26.22
N THR A 2 -13.98 -7.21 -26.93
CA THR A 2 -12.76 -7.92 -26.53
C THR A 2 -12.36 -7.44 -25.15
N ASP A 3 -12.22 -8.35 -24.18
CA ASP A 3 -11.80 -8.04 -22.81
C ASP A 3 -10.49 -7.26 -22.85
N ARG A 4 -10.56 -5.94 -22.63
CA ARG A 4 -9.39 -5.08 -22.44
C ARG A 4 -8.89 -5.33 -21.02
N VAL A 5 -8.13 -6.41 -20.83
CA VAL A 5 -7.55 -6.74 -19.52
C VAL A 5 -6.21 -6.03 -19.37
N ARG A 6 -6.07 -5.23 -18.31
CA ARG A 6 -4.78 -4.71 -17.84
C ARG A 6 -4.13 -5.71 -16.89
N TYR A 7 -2.85 -6.01 -17.12
CA TYR A 7 -2.05 -6.77 -16.16
C TYR A 7 -1.39 -5.82 -15.16
N LEU A 8 -1.87 -5.83 -13.92
CA LEU A 8 -1.27 -5.05 -12.82
C LEU A 8 0.20 -5.42 -12.64
N LEU A 9 1.09 -4.41 -12.60
CA LEU A 9 2.53 -4.58 -12.36
C LEU A 9 3.24 -5.55 -13.34
N GLY A 10 2.62 -5.85 -14.49
CA GLY A 10 3.09 -6.89 -15.41
C GLY A 10 4.43 -6.61 -16.09
N LYS A 11 4.93 -5.36 -16.03
CA LYS A 11 6.17 -4.91 -16.69
C LYS A 11 7.09 -4.13 -15.77
N GLN A 12 7.11 -4.42 -14.47
CA GLN A 12 8.10 -3.80 -13.57
C GLN A 12 9.53 -4.13 -14.02
N PRO A 13 10.42 -3.13 -14.18
CA PRO A 13 11.80 -3.38 -14.59
C PRO A 13 12.60 -4.01 -13.45
N ALA A 14 13.68 -4.69 -13.81
CA ALA A 14 14.72 -5.08 -12.87
C ALA A 14 15.52 -3.83 -12.57
N ARG A 15 15.84 -3.61 -11.30
CA ARG A 15 16.56 -2.41 -10.88
C ARG A 15 17.97 -2.79 -10.44
N LEU A 16 18.95 -2.08 -10.99
CA LEU A 16 20.33 -2.17 -10.56
C LEU A 16 20.75 -0.82 -9.99
N LEU A 17 21.17 -0.84 -8.73
CA LEU A 17 21.79 0.30 -8.09
C LEU A 17 23.30 0.27 -8.35
N LEU A 18 23.82 1.30 -8.99
CA LEU A 18 25.23 1.51 -9.25
C LEU A 18 25.72 2.68 -8.41
N ILE A 19 26.63 2.43 -7.46
CA ILE A 19 27.16 3.45 -6.55
C ILE A 19 28.53 3.89 -7.05
N ASP A 20 28.66 5.14 -7.44
CA ASP A 20 29.89 5.75 -7.92
C ASP A 20 30.73 6.28 -6.75
N GLN A 21 31.88 5.64 -6.49
CA GLN A 21 32.82 6.03 -5.44
C GLN A 21 33.96 6.92 -5.93
N SER A 22 33.89 7.43 -7.16
CA SER A 22 34.97 8.24 -7.75
C SER A 22 35.07 9.63 -7.12
N ALA A 23 33.97 10.13 -6.57
CA ALA A 23 33.96 11.26 -5.64
C ALA A 23 33.69 10.74 -4.21
N PRO A 24 34.31 11.35 -3.19
CA PRO A 24 34.14 10.90 -1.81
C PRO A 24 32.69 11.08 -1.37
N ILE A 25 32.05 9.97 -1.02
CA ILE A 25 30.77 9.95 -0.33
C ILE A 25 31.06 10.08 1.16
N THR A 26 30.53 11.11 1.82
CA THR A 26 30.73 11.29 3.27
C THR A 26 30.01 10.16 4.03
N PRO A 27 30.50 9.79 5.24
CA PRO A 27 29.85 8.73 6.03
C PRO A 27 28.37 9.03 6.28
N ASP A 28 28.01 10.28 6.57
CA ASP A 28 26.61 10.69 6.79
C ASP A 28 25.72 10.44 5.56
N ILE A 29 26.24 10.68 4.34
CA ILE A 29 25.51 10.39 3.10
C ILE A 29 25.38 8.88 2.91
N GLY A 30 26.43 8.12 3.23
CA GLY A 30 26.41 6.66 3.21
C GLY A 30 25.39 6.07 4.17
N ASP A 31 25.29 6.60 5.39
CA ASP A 31 24.31 6.23 6.41
C ASP A 31 22.89 6.53 5.93
N ASN A 32 22.66 7.75 5.45
CA ASN A 32 21.35 8.17 4.95
C ASN A 32 20.89 7.32 3.75
N LEU A 33 21.81 6.98 2.84
CA LEU A 33 21.57 6.12 1.69
C LEU A 33 21.19 4.70 2.13
N CYS A 34 21.98 4.09 3.01
CA CYS A 34 21.73 2.72 3.47
C CYS A 34 20.42 2.63 4.25
N LEU A 35 20.14 3.61 5.12
CA LEU A 35 18.88 3.68 5.88
C LEU A 35 17.66 3.86 4.96
N ALA A 36 17.74 4.73 3.96
CA ALA A 36 16.66 4.93 2.99
C ALA A 36 16.39 3.66 2.16
N LEU A 37 17.45 3.00 1.68
CA LEU A 37 17.36 1.73 0.97
C LEU A 37 16.77 0.64 1.86
N GLU A 38 17.24 0.50 3.09
CA GLU A 38 16.78 -0.51 4.03
C GLU A 38 15.27 -0.37 4.28
N ASN A 39 14.78 0.85 4.54
CA ASN A 39 13.36 1.11 4.78
C ASN A 39 12.48 0.75 3.57
N VAL A 40 12.87 1.18 2.37
CA VAL A 40 12.06 0.91 1.15
C VAL A 40 12.14 -0.57 0.75
N LEU A 41 13.31 -1.20 0.88
CA LEU A 41 13.48 -2.62 0.58
C LEU A 41 12.77 -3.50 1.62
N ALA A 42 12.69 -3.08 2.88
CA ALA A 42 11.88 -3.74 3.90
C ALA A 42 10.40 -3.75 3.48
N LEU A 43 9.86 -2.62 3.00
CA LEU A 43 8.51 -2.57 2.45
C LEU A 43 8.37 -3.48 1.21
N ALA A 44 9.26 -3.33 0.23
CA ALA A 44 9.23 -4.09 -1.03
C ALA A 44 9.28 -5.61 -0.83
N CYS A 45 10.03 -6.08 0.16
CA CYS A 45 10.16 -7.50 0.49
C CYS A 45 8.89 -8.10 1.11
N ASN A 46 8.07 -7.27 1.77
CA ASN A 46 6.97 -7.70 2.63
C ASN A 46 5.56 -7.42 2.06
N PHE A 47 5.44 -6.78 0.89
CA PHE A 47 4.14 -6.64 0.22
C PHE A 47 3.54 -8.00 -0.16
N THR A 48 2.24 -8.14 0.07
CA THR A 48 1.44 -9.23 -0.49
C THR A 48 0.90 -8.84 -1.88
N GLY A 49 0.49 -9.84 -2.68
CA GLY A 49 0.07 -9.63 -4.08
C GLY A 49 1.23 -9.73 -5.09
N PRO A 50 1.07 -9.20 -6.32
CA PRO A 50 2.13 -9.17 -7.33
C PRO A 50 3.33 -8.33 -6.88
N SER A 51 4.54 -8.71 -7.30
CA SER A 51 5.75 -7.99 -6.90
C SER A 51 5.82 -6.61 -7.56
N ARG A 52 5.92 -5.56 -6.74
CA ARG A 52 6.14 -4.17 -7.19
C ARG A 52 7.59 -3.91 -7.62
N MET A 53 8.54 -4.73 -7.17
CA MET A 53 9.94 -4.69 -7.58
C MET A 53 10.45 -6.13 -7.69
N PRO A 54 10.41 -6.74 -8.89
CA PRO A 54 10.64 -8.18 -9.04
C PRO A 54 12.10 -8.56 -8.78
N PHE A 55 13.04 -7.79 -9.33
CA PHE A 55 14.47 -8.04 -9.22
C PHE A 55 15.23 -6.80 -8.79
N PHE A 56 16.22 -7.01 -7.91
CA PHE A 56 17.13 -5.98 -7.45
C PHE A 56 18.57 -6.47 -7.45
N SER A 57 19.50 -5.60 -7.82
CA SER A 57 20.95 -5.83 -7.82
C SER A 57 21.67 -4.58 -7.35
N VAL A 58 22.83 -4.74 -6.73
CA VAL A 58 23.68 -3.63 -6.26
C VAL A 58 25.11 -3.86 -6.72
N MET A 59 25.71 -2.80 -7.23
CA MET A 59 27.06 -2.77 -7.76
C MET A 59 27.75 -1.48 -7.31
N VAL A 60 29.03 -1.57 -7.02
CA VAL A 60 29.86 -0.44 -6.61
C VAL A 60 30.90 -0.21 -7.70
N LEU A 61 31.01 1.03 -8.19
CA LEU A 61 31.97 1.41 -9.20
C LEU A 61 33.29 1.79 -8.51
N GLN A 62 34.28 0.91 -8.63
CA GLN A 62 35.65 1.16 -8.22
C GLN A 62 36.50 1.60 -9.43
N HIS A 63 37.68 2.14 -9.14
CA HIS A 63 38.59 2.76 -10.10
C HIS A 63 38.90 1.95 -11.38
N TYR A 64 38.92 0.62 -11.31
CA TYR A 64 39.32 -0.23 -12.45
C TYR A 64 38.23 -1.18 -12.95
N GLN A 65 37.34 -1.63 -12.07
CA GLN A 65 36.26 -2.56 -12.44
C GLN A 65 35.08 -2.38 -11.47
N PRO A 66 33.82 -2.44 -11.94
CA PRO A 66 32.67 -2.57 -11.07
C PRO A 66 32.73 -3.84 -10.20
N GLU A 67 32.43 -3.71 -8.91
CA GLU A 67 32.28 -4.82 -7.98
C GLU A 67 30.79 -5.12 -7.75
N VAL A 68 30.37 -6.35 -8.02
CA VAL A 68 28.99 -6.78 -7.79
C VAL A 68 28.82 -7.23 -6.34
N ILE A 69 28.14 -6.41 -5.54
CA ILE A 69 27.83 -6.73 -4.13
C ILE A 69 26.63 -7.68 -4.05
N LEU A 70 25.57 -7.38 -4.81
CA LEU A 70 24.37 -8.20 -4.88
C LEU A 70 24.03 -8.49 -6.35
N PRO A 71 24.17 -9.73 -6.85
CA PRO A 71 23.67 -10.08 -8.16
C PRO A 71 22.13 -10.01 -8.17
N PHE A 72 21.54 -9.87 -9.36
CA PHE A 72 20.07 -9.86 -9.50
C PHE A 72 19.43 -11.01 -8.73
N SER A 73 18.55 -10.64 -7.80
CA SER A 73 17.82 -11.58 -6.98
C SER A 73 16.39 -11.11 -6.81
N TYR A 74 15.49 -12.07 -6.55
CA TYR A 74 14.10 -11.75 -6.23
C TYR A 74 14.04 -10.94 -4.94
N VAL A 75 13.26 -9.87 -4.92
CA VAL A 75 13.14 -8.99 -3.74
C VAL A 75 12.22 -9.61 -2.69
N ARG A 76 11.08 -10.16 -3.12
CA ARG A 76 10.07 -10.70 -2.21
C ARG A 76 10.66 -11.74 -1.26
N ASN A 77 10.41 -11.60 0.05
CA ASN A 77 10.88 -12.49 1.11
C ASN A 77 12.41 -12.66 1.17
N ASN A 78 13.20 -11.72 0.64
CA ASN A 78 14.66 -11.84 0.56
C ASN A 78 15.40 -10.72 1.34
N PHE A 79 14.72 -10.13 2.33
CA PHE A 79 15.22 -8.95 3.05
C PHE A 79 16.56 -9.19 3.75
N HIS A 80 16.76 -10.34 4.40
CA HIS A 80 18.02 -10.66 5.09
C HIS A 80 19.25 -10.60 4.17
N ARG A 81 19.13 -11.13 2.94
CA ARG A 81 20.22 -11.11 1.96
C ARG A 81 20.48 -9.70 1.46
N ILE A 82 19.42 -8.93 1.23
CA ILE A 82 19.50 -7.53 0.83
C ILE A 82 20.17 -6.70 1.93
N GLN A 83 19.75 -6.87 3.18
CA GLN A 83 20.32 -6.20 4.34
C GLN A 83 21.82 -6.50 4.49
N THR A 84 22.24 -7.75 4.30
CA THR A 84 23.67 -8.12 4.28
C THR A 84 24.42 -7.35 3.20
N ALA A 85 23.87 -7.29 1.98
CA ALA A 85 24.48 -6.53 0.90
C ALA A 85 24.51 -5.01 1.15
N LEU A 86 23.52 -4.45 1.84
CA LEU A 86 23.52 -3.04 2.24
C LEU A 86 24.61 -2.75 3.29
N ASN A 87 24.85 -3.68 4.22
CA ASN A 87 25.97 -3.57 5.17
C ASN A 87 27.33 -3.61 4.44
N ASP A 88 27.47 -4.46 3.42
CA ASP A 88 28.68 -4.52 2.59
C ASP A 88 28.88 -3.21 1.81
N VAL A 89 27.80 -2.64 1.25
CA VAL A 89 27.82 -1.31 0.61
C VAL A 89 28.28 -0.23 1.59
N HIS A 90 27.70 -0.22 2.80
CA HIS A 90 28.05 0.74 3.84
C HIS A 90 29.54 0.66 4.22
N LEU A 91 30.07 -0.57 4.35
CA LEU A 91 31.49 -0.81 4.60
C LEU A 91 32.35 -0.26 3.45
N ARG A 92 31.99 -0.54 2.19
CA ARG A 92 32.71 -0.04 1.01
C ARG A 92 32.71 1.49 0.92
N ILE A 93 31.59 2.14 1.25
CA ILE A 93 31.51 3.61 1.28
C ILE A 93 32.47 4.14 2.36
N SER A 94 32.48 3.53 3.55
CA SER A 94 33.37 3.92 4.65
C SER A 94 34.86 3.74 4.32
N GLU A 95 35.21 2.67 3.59
CA GLU A 95 36.58 2.41 3.13
C GLU A 95 37.04 3.45 2.08
N SER A 96 36.13 3.90 1.21
CA SER A 96 36.44 4.80 0.09
C SER A 96 36.91 6.20 0.52
N VAL A 97 36.52 6.67 1.71
CA VAL A 97 36.96 7.96 2.28
C VAL A 97 38.49 8.02 2.43
N ASN A 98 39.16 6.87 2.53
CA ASN A 98 40.60 6.75 2.76
C ASN A 98 41.41 6.39 1.50
N ALA A 99 40.78 6.24 0.33
CA ALA A 99 41.44 5.76 -0.89
C ALA A 99 42.05 6.89 -1.76
N CYS A 100 43.19 6.59 -2.40
CA CYS A 100 43.97 7.55 -3.22
C CYS A 100 43.37 7.75 -4.63
N LYS A 101 43.33 9.00 -5.10
CA LYS A 101 42.51 9.50 -6.23
C LYS A 101 43.22 9.53 -7.60
N GLU A 102 43.59 8.39 -8.18
CA GLU A 102 44.40 8.41 -9.43
C GLU A 102 43.77 7.76 -10.66
N ALA A 103 42.60 7.13 -10.58
CA ALA A 103 41.98 6.47 -11.74
C ALA A 103 40.51 6.87 -11.94
N SER A 104 40.19 7.26 -13.17
CA SER A 104 38.84 7.61 -13.62
C SER A 104 37.97 6.36 -13.74
N PRO A 105 36.74 6.36 -13.20
CA PRO A 105 35.84 5.22 -13.31
C PRO A 105 35.49 4.88 -14.76
N SER A 106 35.43 3.59 -15.07
CA SER A 106 34.92 3.12 -16.37
C SER A 106 33.41 2.88 -16.30
N TYR A 107 32.62 3.92 -16.57
CA TYR A 107 31.15 3.80 -16.69
C TYR A 107 30.75 2.82 -17.79
N PHE A 108 31.54 2.74 -18.87
CA PHE A 108 31.34 1.75 -19.93
C PHE A 108 31.37 0.32 -19.38
N GLN A 109 32.40 -0.04 -18.62
CA GLN A 109 32.50 -1.39 -18.06
C GLN A 109 31.39 -1.67 -17.05
N ALA A 110 31.04 -0.67 -16.22
CA ALA A 110 29.94 -0.77 -15.26
C ALA A 110 28.61 -1.08 -15.95
N ILE A 111 28.23 -0.29 -16.96
CA ILE A 111 26.96 -0.47 -17.67
C ILE A 111 26.96 -1.77 -18.48
N ALA A 112 28.07 -2.11 -19.13
CA ALA A 112 28.21 -3.36 -19.87
C ALA A 112 28.07 -4.58 -18.95
N GLU A 113 28.68 -4.53 -17.75
CA GLU A 113 28.55 -5.57 -16.74
C GLU A 113 27.12 -5.68 -16.21
N ALA A 114 26.45 -4.56 -15.90
CA ALA A 114 25.04 -4.53 -15.51
C ALA A 114 24.13 -5.21 -16.55
N CYS A 115 24.28 -4.87 -17.84
CA CYS A 115 23.53 -5.48 -18.93
C CYS A 115 23.83 -6.99 -19.06
N LEU A 116 25.09 -7.39 -18.88
CA LEU A 116 25.49 -8.80 -18.92
C LEU A 116 24.89 -9.60 -17.77
N LEU A 117 24.91 -9.07 -16.55
CA LEU A 117 24.31 -9.68 -15.37
C LEU A 117 22.80 -9.89 -15.56
N TYR A 118 22.12 -8.88 -16.10
CA TYR A 118 20.69 -8.96 -16.36
C TYR A 118 20.35 -10.01 -17.42
N ARG A 119 21.09 -10.03 -18.54
CA ARG A 119 20.92 -11.05 -19.59
C ARG A 119 21.13 -12.46 -19.07
N ARG A 120 22.13 -12.69 -18.21
CA ARG A 120 22.34 -13.98 -17.54
C ARG A 120 21.16 -14.34 -16.64
N GLN A 121 20.59 -13.37 -15.93
CA GLN A 121 19.41 -13.57 -15.09
C GLN A 121 18.17 -13.96 -15.91
N LEU A 122 17.95 -13.31 -17.06
CA LEU A 122 16.86 -13.65 -17.99
C LEU A 122 16.97 -15.09 -18.49
N GLN A 123 18.18 -15.55 -18.83
CA GLN A 123 18.44 -16.92 -19.28
C GLN A 123 18.18 -17.96 -18.19
N SER A 124 18.52 -17.64 -16.94
CA SER A 124 18.27 -18.50 -15.78
C SER A 124 16.78 -18.59 -15.41
N THR A 125 16.00 -17.57 -15.73
CA THR A 125 14.61 -17.39 -15.30
C THR A 125 13.59 -17.73 -16.40
N ALA A 126 13.84 -18.79 -17.17
CA ALA A 126 12.92 -19.28 -18.20
C ALA A 126 11.64 -19.91 -17.58
N GLN A 127 10.80 -19.08 -16.97
CA GLN A 127 9.43 -19.42 -16.56
C GLN A 127 8.44 -18.91 -17.61
N PRO A 128 7.40 -19.69 -17.98
CA PRO A 128 6.40 -19.27 -18.94
C PRO A 128 5.48 -18.22 -18.29
N GLY A 129 5.79 -16.94 -18.54
CA GLY A 129 5.02 -15.79 -18.06
C GLY A 129 5.86 -14.55 -17.76
N GLY A 130 6.90 -14.29 -18.55
CA GLY A 130 7.97 -13.32 -18.27
C GLY A 130 7.51 -11.95 -17.76
N PHE A 131 7.52 -11.76 -16.45
CA PHE A 131 7.42 -10.48 -15.79
C PHE A 131 8.85 -9.95 -15.64
N CYS A 132 9.14 -8.75 -16.19
CA CYS A 132 10.45 -8.10 -16.27
C CYS A 132 11.29 -8.44 -17.53
N GLN A 133 11.09 -7.67 -18.61
CA GLN A 133 11.92 -7.68 -19.83
C GLN A 133 12.84 -6.46 -19.95
N GLN A 134 12.86 -5.62 -18.92
CA GLN A 134 13.48 -4.31 -18.94
C GLN A 134 14.40 -4.15 -17.73
N LEU A 135 15.56 -3.54 -17.97
CA LEU A 135 16.54 -3.15 -16.99
C LEU A 135 16.50 -1.64 -16.79
N GLU A 136 16.49 -1.22 -15.54
CA GLU A 136 16.67 0.16 -15.13
C GLU A 136 17.93 0.26 -14.26
N ILE A 137 18.85 1.13 -14.65
CA ILE A 137 20.09 1.37 -13.90
C ILE A 137 19.96 2.70 -13.17
N ILE A 138 20.18 2.70 -11.86
CA ILE A 138 20.18 3.89 -11.02
C ILE A 138 21.63 4.16 -10.61
N LEU A 139 22.24 5.18 -11.19
CA LEU A 139 23.62 5.59 -10.93
C LEU A 139 23.63 6.70 -9.86
N LEU A 140 24.03 6.37 -8.65
CA LEU A 140 24.23 7.33 -7.56
C LEU A 140 25.66 7.87 -7.60
N THR A 141 25.82 9.18 -7.61
CA THR A 141 27.14 9.84 -7.65
C THR A 141 27.16 11.13 -6.84
N CYS A 142 28.33 11.50 -6.34
CA CYS A 142 28.61 12.83 -5.76
C CYS A 142 29.37 13.75 -6.74
N GLN A 143 29.56 13.32 -7.99
CA GLN A 143 30.16 14.13 -9.04
C GLN A 143 29.13 15.04 -9.71
N SER A 144 29.61 16.04 -10.46
CA SER A 144 28.75 16.89 -11.28
C SER A 144 27.92 16.05 -12.26
N SER A 145 26.59 16.20 -12.19
CA SER A 145 25.65 15.45 -13.03
C SER A 145 25.89 15.65 -14.53
N SER A 146 26.30 16.85 -14.96
CA SER A 146 26.60 17.15 -16.37
C SER A 146 27.89 16.47 -16.86
N HIS A 147 28.85 16.23 -15.96
CA HIS A 147 30.05 15.46 -16.27
C HIS A 147 29.72 13.98 -16.43
N VAL A 148 29.03 13.40 -15.45
CA VAL A 148 28.66 11.99 -15.45
C VAL A 148 27.72 11.65 -16.59
N GLN A 149 26.73 12.50 -16.88
CA GLN A 149 25.82 12.34 -18.02
C GLN A 149 26.59 12.16 -19.33
N ARG A 150 27.57 13.03 -19.62
CA ARG A 150 28.38 12.94 -20.85
C ARG A 150 29.18 11.65 -20.95
N LEU A 151 29.71 11.16 -19.81
CA LEU A 151 30.45 9.90 -19.77
C LEU A 151 29.53 8.70 -19.98
N VAL A 152 28.33 8.72 -19.40
CA VAL A 152 27.30 7.69 -19.62
C VAL A 152 26.81 7.70 -21.07
N ASP A 153 26.55 8.88 -21.65
CA ASP A 153 26.18 9.01 -23.07
C ASP A 153 27.25 8.39 -23.98
N THR A 154 28.52 8.68 -23.71
CA THR A 154 29.65 8.13 -24.47
C THR A 154 29.74 6.60 -24.30
N ALA A 155 29.50 6.08 -23.09
CA ALA A 155 29.48 4.65 -22.83
C ALA A 155 28.34 3.94 -23.58
N LEU A 156 27.14 4.53 -23.62
CA LEU A 156 25.96 3.96 -24.26
C LEU A 156 26.11 3.80 -25.78
N ALA A 157 26.92 4.64 -26.44
CA ALA A 157 27.17 4.52 -27.88
C ALA A 157 27.80 3.17 -28.28
N SER A 158 28.44 2.47 -27.35
CA SER A 158 29.15 1.20 -27.60
C SER A 158 28.49 -0.03 -26.95
N ILE A 159 27.38 0.12 -26.24
CA ILE A 159 26.71 -0.95 -25.48
C ILE A 159 25.41 -1.35 -26.16
N ASP A 160 25.10 -2.65 -26.16
CA ASP A 160 23.79 -3.15 -26.59
C ASP A 160 22.70 -2.76 -25.57
N THR A 161 21.81 -1.86 -25.98
CA THR A 161 20.74 -1.29 -25.16
C THR A 161 19.40 -2.02 -25.30
N GLN A 162 19.34 -3.19 -25.96
CA GLN A 162 18.09 -3.92 -26.24
C GLN A 162 17.15 -4.07 -25.02
N TYR A 163 17.71 -4.31 -23.84
CA TYR A 163 16.96 -4.53 -22.60
C TYR A 163 16.93 -3.30 -21.68
N LEU A 164 17.63 -2.23 -22.03
CA LEU A 164 17.78 -1.06 -21.18
C LEU A 164 16.56 -0.14 -21.35
N LYS A 165 15.81 0.08 -20.27
CA LYS A 165 14.67 1.01 -20.24
C LYS A 165 15.15 2.45 -20.05
N ARG A 166 15.99 2.68 -19.04
CA ARG A 166 16.59 3.98 -18.72
C ARG A 166 17.80 3.84 -17.80
N ILE A 167 18.64 4.87 -17.78
CA ILE A 167 19.67 5.11 -16.78
C ILE A 167 19.31 6.39 -16.04
N GLN A 168 19.08 6.28 -14.74
CA GLN A 168 18.80 7.42 -13.87
C GLN A 168 20.09 7.84 -13.16
N VAL A 169 20.65 8.99 -13.54
CA VAL A 169 21.83 9.57 -12.90
C VAL A 169 21.36 10.45 -11.75
N VAL A 170 21.61 10.00 -10.53
CA VAL A 170 21.23 10.69 -9.30
C VAL A 170 22.48 11.31 -8.68
N SER A 171 22.58 12.63 -8.83
CA SER A 171 23.66 13.43 -8.28
C SER A 171 23.28 13.95 -6.90
N LEU A 172 24.08 13.58 -5.91
CA LEU A 172 23.92 13.98 -4.51
C LEU A 172 24.76 15.24 -4.25
N SER A 173 24.09 16.36 -3.97
CA SER A 173 24.76 17.62 -3.68
C SER A 173 25.38 17.61 -2.29
N CYS A 174 26.71 17.48 -2.20
CA CYS A 174 27.44 17.60 -0.94
C CYS A 174 27.59 19.07 -0.55
N THR A 175 26.85 19.56 0.44
CA THR A 175 26.89 20.96 0.93
C THR A 175 28.12 21.30 1.78
N GLY A 176 29.18 20.49 1.77
CA GLY A 176 30.32 20.59 2.71
C GLY A 176 31.72 20.72 2.07
N GLY A 177 31.82 20.97 0.77
CA GLY A 177 33.10 21.21 0.10
C GLY A 177 33.27 22.69 -0.21
N TRP A 178 34.33 23.31 0.31
CA TRP A 178 34.75 24.67 0.01
C TRP A 178 34.60 24.97 -1.47
N GLY A 179 34.03 26.14 -1.80
CA GLY A 179 33.92 26.62 -3.16
C GLY A 179 35.26 26.53 -3.87
N MET A 180 35.40 25.56 -4.76
CA MET A 180 35.92 25.88 -6.07
C MET A 180 34.68 26.21 -6.88
N GLU A 181 34.45 27.51 -7.04
CA GLU A 181 33.78 28.01 -8.23
C GLU A 181 34.38 27.24 -9.41
N ASP A 182 33.55 26.45 -10.11
CA ASP A 182 33.85 26.12 -11.49
C ASP A 182 34.08 27.46 -12.17
N VAL A 183 35.35 27.78 -12.42
CA VAL A 183 35.71 28.93 -13.23
C VAL A 183 35.15 28.60 -14.60
N ASP A 184 33.99 29.17 -14.92
CA ASP A 184 33.40 29.22 -16.25
C ASP A 184 34.41 29.91 -17.20
N LEU A 185 35.36 29.14 -17.70
CA LEU A 185 36.17 29.44 -18.87
C LEU A 185 35.51 28.77 -20.07
N ASP A 186 34.34 29.27 -20.48
CA ASP A 186 34.23 30.04 -21.72
C ASP A 186 32.77 30.41 -21.98
N GLY A 187 32.49 31.71 -21.87
CA GLY A 187 31.34 32.32 -22.49
C GLY A 187 31.47 32.25 -24.01
N SER A 188 30.81 31.28 -24.62
CA SER A 188 30.36 31.41 -26.00
C SER A 188 29.03 30.67 -26.17
N GLN A 189 27.94 31.42 -26.04
CA GLN A 189 26.68 31.07 -26.70
C GLN A 189 26.95 31.03 -28.21
N SER A 190 27.23 29.84 -28.73
CA SER A 190 27.10 29.56 -30.15
C SER A 190 26.05 28.47 -30.31
N SER A 191 24.86 28.91 -30.70
CA SER A 191 23.86 28.09 -31.37
C SER A 191 24.50 27.53 -32.64
N LEU A 192 25.05 26.33 -32.56
CA LEU A 192 25.38 25.53 -33.73
C LEU A 192 24.48 24.30 -33.72
N HIS A 193 23.43 24.41 -34.53
CA HIS A 193 22.72 23.26 -35.07
C HIS A 193 23.74 22.39 -35.82
N SER A 194 24.31 21.41 -35.13
CA SER A 194 24.85 20.21 -35.77
C SER A 194 23.69 19.22 -35.90
N ASN A 195 23.20 19.07 -37.13
CA ASN A 195 22.37 17.94 -37.53
C ASN A 195 23.23 16.67 -37.41
N ASP A 196 23.22 16.04 -36.23
CA ASP A 196 23.67 14.66 -36.06
C ASP A 196 22.48 13.82 -35.58
N SER A 197 21.71 13.36 -36.56
CA SER A 197 20.41 12.69 -36.40
C SER A 197 20.47 11.31 -35.72
N SER A 198 21.65 10.83 -35.31
CA SER A 198 21.84 9.57 -34.57
C SER A 198 21.95 9.73 -33.05
N ASN A 199 22.37 10.88 -32.53
CA ASN A 199 22.59 11.07 -31.08
C ASN A 199 21.34 11.52 -30.30
N ALA A 200 20.31 12.00 -31.01
CA ALA A 200 19.04 12.38 -30.38
C ALA A 200 18.30 11.17 -29.75
N SER A 201 18.62 9.94 -30.14
CA SER A 201 17.91 8.73 -29.70
C SER A 201 18.38 8.15 -28.37
N LEU A 202 19.61 8.45 -27.90
CA LEU A 202 20.14 7.93 -26.63
C LEU A 202 19.94 8.90 -25.46
N SER A 203 19.84 10.20 -25.76
CA SER A 203 19.55 11.23 -24.75
C SER A 203 18.22 11.00 -24.02
N SER A 204 17.25 10.30 -24.62
CA SER A 204 15.98 9.96 -23.96
C SER A 204 16.10 8.83 -22.93
N LEU A 205 17.18 8.05 -22.96
CA LEU A 205 17.41 6.96 -22.00
C LEU A 205 18.03 7.46 -20.69
N ILE A 206 18.68 8.62 -20.70
CA ILE A 206 19.32 9.19 -19.51
C ILE A 206 18.39 10.20 -18.85
N GLU A 207 18.09 9.96 -17.59
CA GLU A 207 17.36 10.88 -16.73
C GLU A 207 18.28 11.38 -15.63
N VAL A 208 18.43 12.70 -15.52
CA VAL A 208 19.30 13.31 -14.50
C VAL A 208 18.44 13.87 -13.37
N ILE A 209 18.76 13.48 -12.14
CA ILE A 209 18.15 14.00 -10.92
C ILE A 209 19.24 14.56 -10.01
N ASN A 210 19.10 15.82 -9.62
CA ASN A 210 19.91 16.42 -8.58
C ASN A 210 19.08 16.49 -7.31
N MET A 211 19.60 15.99 -6.19
CA MET A 211 18.89 16.03 -4.91
C MET A 211 19.81 16.13 -3.72
N GLU A 212 19.24 16.59 -2.61
CA GLU A 212 19.91 16.61 -1.31
C GLU A 212 20.02 15.17 -0.77
N PRO A 213 21.16 14.82 -0.15
CA PRO A 213 21.39 13.48 0.40
C PRO A 213 20.71 13.28 1.77
N GLU A 214 19.50 13.80 1.94
CA GLU A 214 18.68 13.58 3.11
C GLU A 214 17.90 12.26 3.00
N VAL A 215 17.68 11.61 4.14
CA VAL A 215 16.95 10.32 4.21
C VAL A 215 15.59 10.41 3.54
N LEU A 216 14.84 11.48 3.75
CA LEU A 216 13.49 11.63 3.19
C LEU A 216 13.51 11.78 1.66
N CYS A 217 14.46 12.54 1.11
CA CYS A 217 14.62 12.70 -0.34
C CYS A 217 14.99 11.39 -1.01
N LEU A 218 15.93 10.64 -0.43
CA LEU A 218 16.35 9.32 -0.90
C LEU A 218 15.21 8.30 -0.78
N GLN A 219 14.46 8.32 0.32
CA GLN A 219 13.28 7.47 0.48
C GLN A 219 12.23 7.78 -0.59
N ASN A 220 11.94 9.05 -0.88
CA ASN A 220 11.00 9.45 -1.92
C ASN A 220 11.44 9.00 -3.32
N LEU A 221 12.74 9.02 -3.61
CA LEU A 221 13.31 8.45 -4.83
C LEU A 221 13.04 6.94 -4.92
N PHE A 222 13.38 6.21 -3.85
CA PHE A 222 13.30 4.75 -3.85
C PHE A 222 11.87 4.23 -3.75
N THR A 223 10.96 4.92 -3.07
CA THR A 223 9.52 4.57 -3.10
C THR A 223 8.93 4.71 -4.50
N GLY A 224 9.52 5.54 -5.36
CA GLY A 224 9.20 5.62 -6.79
C GLY A 224 9.41 4.30 -7.52
N TRP A 225 10.29 3.43 -7.03
CA TRP A 225 10.49 2.08 -7.58
C TRP A 225 9.29 1.15 -7.37
N LEU A 226 8.36 1.52 -6.49
CA LEU A 226 7.20 0.70 -6.14
C LEU A 226 5.92 1.11 -6.88
N VAL A 227 6.00 2.19 -7.67
CA VAL A 227 4.90 2.72 -8.50
C VAL A 227 4.73 1.87 -9.76
N ASP A 228 3.49 1.66 -10.20
CA ASP A 228 3.21 1.01 -11.48
C ASP A 228 3.62 1.92 -12.64
N MET A 229 4.59 1.47 -13.45
CA MET A 229 5.12 2.22 -14.59
C MET A 229 4.57 1.73 -15.94
N GLY A 230 3.51 0.92 -15.93
CA GLY A 230 2.89 0.40 -17.15
C GLY A 230 2.03 1.43 -17.88
N THR A 231 2.37 1.69 -19.15
CA THR A 231 1.63 2.60 -20.06
C THR A 231 0.95 1.86 -21.22
N ASP A 232 0.95 0.52 -21.22
CA ASP A 232 0.42 -0.27 -22.35
C ASP A 232 -1.11 -0.29 -22.44
N SER A 233 -1.79 0.17 -21.39
CA SER A 233 -3.24 0.12 -21.29
C SER A 233 -3.78 1.28 -20.48
N GLU A 234 -4.82 1.92 -21.00
CA GLU A 234 -5.61 2.96 -20.34
C GLU A 234 -6.34 2.39 -19.11
N HIS A 235 -6.53 3.17 -18.04
CA HIS A 235 -7.23 2.74 -16.83
C HIS A 235 -8.73 3.01 -16.85
N LEU A 236 -9.13 4.21 -17.25
CA LEU A 236 -10.53 4.62 -17.28
C LEU A 236 -10.82 5.52 -18.47
N HIS A 237 -12.06 5.46 -18.92
CA HIS A 237 -12.62 6.36 -19.94
C HIS A 237 -13.71 7.20 -19.30
N ILE A 238 -13.60 8.52 -19.37
CA ILE A 238 -14.67 9.45 -19.02
C ILE A 238 -15.46 9.71 -20.31
N LEU A 239 -16.71 9.29 -20.33
CA LEU A 239 -17.61 9.51 -21.45
C LEU A 239 -18.44 10.76 -21.18
N LEU A 240 -18.30 11.76 -22.04
CA LEU A 240 -19.04 13.00 -22.01
C LEU A 240 -20.09 13.01 -23.15
N PRO A 241 -21.19 13.77 -23.00
CA PRO A 241 -22.22 13.88 -24.03
C PRO A 241 -21.67 14.32 -25.41
N PRO A 242 -22.26 13.85 -26.52
CA PRO A 242 -21.83 14.25 -27.86
C PRO A 242 -22.07 15.74 -28.09
N CYS A 243 -21.09 16.46 -28.67
CA CYS A 243 -21.29 17.85 -29.10
C CYS A 243 -22.19 17.89 -30.34
N LEU A 244 -23.25 18.69 -30.31
CA LEU A 244 -24.26 18.73 -31.37
C LEU A 244 -23.79 19.53 -32.59
N ASN A 245 -22.83 20.44 -32.41
CA ASN A 245 -22.34 21.33 -33.46
C ASN A 245 -21.11 20.78 -34.22
N SER A 246 -20.54 19.67 -33.76
CA SER A 246 -19.41 19.00 -34.41
C SER A 246 -19.93 17.99 -35.44
N GLY A 247 -19.26 17.85 -36.59
CA GLY A 247 -19.63 16.93 -37.69
C GLY A 247 -19.69 15.44 -37.33
N ASN A 248 -19.48 15.08 -36.06
CA ASN A 248 -19.61 13.75 -35.47
C ASN A 248 -20.83 13.65 -34.54
N ALA A 249 -21.99 14.15 -34.98
CA ALA A 249 -23.24 14.11 -34.22
C ALA A 249 -23.58 12.66 -33.80
N GLY A 250 -23.63 12.41 -32.48
CA GLY A 250 -24.04 11.13 -31.89
C GLY A 250 -22.92 10.25 -31.31
N VAL A 251 -21.64 10.63 -31.43
CA VAL A 251 -20.53 9.90 -30.78
C VAL A 251 -20.14 10.61 -29.46
N PRO A 252 -20.15 9.91 -28.31
CA PRO A 252 -19.75 10.52 -27.04
C PRO A 252 -18.28 10.96 -27.10
N LEU A 253 -17.97 12.09 -26.46
CA LEU A 253 -16.60 12.55 -26.31
C LEU A 253 -15.93 11.71 -25.23
N ILE A 254 -14.78 11.09 -25.53
CA ILE A 254 -14.11 10.16 -24.62
C ILE A 254 -12.78 10.75 -24.17
N VAL A 255 -12.63 10.98 -22.86
CA VAL A 255 -11.34 11.30 -22.23
C VAL A 255 -10.74 10.03 -21.65
N LYS A 256 -9.54 9.68 -22.09
CA LYS A 256 -8.83 8.48 -21.64
C LYS A 256 -7.84 8.86 -20.55
N CYS A 257 -7.87 8.15 -19.44
CA CYS A 257 -7.08 8.50 -18.27
C CYS A 257 -6.33 7.30 -17.71
N ASP A 258 -5.20 7.61 -17.07
CA ASP A 258 -4.48 6.71 -16.20
C ASP A 258 -4.72 7.06 -14.73
N VAL A 259 -4.87 6.04 -13.89
CA VAL A 259 -5.08 6.18 -12.45
C VAL A 259 -3.79 5.82 -11.73
N HIS A 260 -3.36 6.68 -10.81
CA HIS A 260 -2.15 6.48 -10.02
C HIS A 260 -2.50 6.28 -8.55
N GLU A 261 -1.89 5.29 -7.92
CA GLU A 261 -1.98 5.06 -6.48
C GLU A 261 -1.22 6.16 -5.73
N ARG A 262 -1.85 6.82 -4.76
CA ARG A 262 -1.22 7.84 -3.91
C ARG A 262 -0.78 7.30 -2.55
N VAL A 263 -1.46 6.27 -2.07
CA VAL A 263 -1.25 5.64 -0.77
C VAL A 263 -1.22 4.13 -0.97
N PHE A 264 -0.22 3.46 -0.44
CA PHE A 264 -0.19 2.01 -0.39
C PHE A 264 -1.39 1.46 0.38
N GLN A 265 -2.11 0.51 -0.21
CA GLN A 265 -3.18 -0.18 0.50
C GLN A 265 -2.62 -0.97 1.71
N PRO A 266 -2.94 -0.62 2.97
CA PRO A 266 -2.33 -1.28 4.13
C PRO A 266 -2.67 -2.76 4.25
N ALA A 267 -3.78 -3.19 3.65
CA ALA A 267 -4.16 -4.62 3.55
C ALA A 267 -3.08 -5.48 2.85
N GLN A 268 -2.14 -4.85 2.13
CA GLN A 268 -1.01 -5.54 1.52
C GLN A 268 0.12 -5.83 2.51
N LEU A 269 0.09 -5.28 3.74
CA LEU A 269 1.14 -5.36 4.74
C LEU A 269 0.77 -6.29 5.91
N PRO A 270 1.76 -6.89 6.59
CA PRO A 270 1.53 -7.77 7.75
C PRO A 270 0.80 -7.12 8.94
N PHE A 271 0.86 -5.79 9.06
CA PHE A 271 0.35 -5.02 10.20
C PHE A 271 -0.92 -4.21 9.88
N TYR A 272 -1.68 -4.59 8.85
CA TYR A 272 -2.82 -3.80 8.36
C TYR A 272 -3.84 -3.41 9.46
N ASN A 273 -4.07 -4.30 10.44
CA ASN A 273 -4.98 -4.06 11.57
C ASN A 273 -4.59 -2.85 12.45
N GLN A 274 -3.37 -2.34 12.32
CA GLN A 274 -2.93 -1.13 13.02
C GLN A 274 -3.31 0.15 12.28
N PHE A 275 -3.72 0.05 11.02
CA PHE A 275 -4.06 1.17 10.13
C PHE A 275 -5.55 1.26 9.85
N THR A 276 -6.36 0.29 10.30
CA THR A 276 -7.80 0.18 10.01
C THR A 276 -8.61 -0.04 11.29
N ILE A 277 -9.85 0.47 11.31
CA ILE A 277 -10.81 0.20 12.38
C ILE A 277 -11.91 -0.69 11.81
N HIS A 278 -12.11 -1.85 12.41
CA HIS A 278 -13.10 -2.81 11.97
C HIS A 278 -14.36 -2.68 12.83
N ALA A 279 -15.47 -2.26 12.22
CA ALA A 279 -16.77 -2.16 12.90
C ALA A 279 -17.48 -3.52 13.01
N ASP A 280 -17.08 -4.50 12.20
CA ASP A 280 -17.68 -5.81 12.14
C ASP A 280 -16.64 -6.95 12.19
N SER A 281 -17.14 -8.16 12.44
CA SER A 281 -16.32 -9.36 12.51
C SER A 281 -15.85 -9.89 11.16
N SER A 282 -16.57 -9.55 10.08
CA SER A 282 -16.31 -10.06 8.73
C SER A 282 -15.02 -9.48 8.15
N SER A 283 -14.67 -8.26 8.52
CA SER A 283 -13.46 -7.56 8.08
C SER A 283 -12.17 -8.02 8.78
N MET A 284 -12.25 -8.89 9.80
CA MET A 284 -11.08 -9.40 10.52
C MET A 284 -10.45 -10.68 9.94
N LYS A 285 -11.07 -11.34 8.95
CA LYS A 285 -10.52 -12.54 8.29
C LYS A 285 -10.91 -12.62 6.81
N MET A 286 -9.92 -12.86 5.94
CA MET A 286 -10.07 -13.19 4.51
C MET A 286 -10.85 -14.50 4.21
N VAL A 287 -11.45 -15.14 5.21
CA VAL A 287 -12.21 -16.39 5.06
C VAL A 287 -13.48 -16.27 5.88
N PHE A 288 -14.62 -16.22 5.19
CA PHE A 288 -15.94 -16.28 5.81
C PHE A 288 -16.03 -17.50 6.74
N PRO A 289 -16.27 -17.32 8.05
CA PRO A 289 -16.55 -18.46 8.90
C PRO A 289 -17.88 -19.07 8.45
N SER A 290 -17.91 -20.39 8.26
CA SER A 290 -19.18 -21.13 8.10
C SER A 290 -20.15 -20.75 9.22
N THR A 291 -21.45 -20.68 8.90
CA THR A 291 -22.55 -20.27 9.82
C THR A 291 -22.51 -20.95 11.19
N SER A 292 -21.94 -22.16 11.28
CA SER A 292 -21.78 -22.92 12.53
C SER A 292 -20.70 -22.39 13.50
N LYS A 293 -19.88 -21.40 13.11
CA LYS A 293 -18.80 -20.80 13.95
C LYS A 293 -19.05 -19.33 14.32
N ALA A 294 -20.25 -18.79 14.05
CA ALA A 294 -20.57 -17.39 14.33
C ALA A 294 -20.73 -17.05 15.82
N MET A 295 -20.97 -18.06 16.67
CA MET A 295 -21.04 -17.87 18.12
C MET A 295 -19.63 -17.73 18.70
N GLY A 296 -19.26 -16.51 19.09
CA GLY A 296 -17.98 -16.21 19.74
C GLY A 296 -17.08 -15.23 18.98
N ILE A 297 -17.56 -14.56 17.94
CA ILE A 297 -16.76 -13.52 17.28
C ILE A 297 -16.87 -12.22 18.07
N SER A 298 -15.75 -11.72 18.56
CA SER A 298 -15.63 -10.43 19.23
C SER A 298 -14.86 -9.44 18.36
N VAL A 299 -15.27 -8.18 18.42
CA VAL A 299 -14.54 -7.03 17.85
C VAL A 299 -13.84 -6.33 19.02
N PRO A 300 -12.57 -5.95 18.91
CA PRO A 300 -11.84 -5.25 19.96
C PRO A 300 -12.37 -3.83 20.15
N ILE A 301 -12.21 -3.30 21.36
CA ILE A 301 -12.41 -1.88 21.63
C ILE A 301 -11.12 -1.16 21.23
N TYR A 302 -11.22 -0.28 20.24
CA TYR A 302 -10.11 0.56 19.80
C TYR A 302 -9.97 1.77 20.71
N GLN A 303 -8.74 2.14 21.04
CA GLN A 303 -8.44 3.34 21.80
C GLN A 303 -7.64 4.30 20.93
N LEU A 304 -8.21 5.46 20.64
CA LEU A 304 -7.57 6.51 19.86
C LEU A 304 -7.10 7.61 20.81
N GLN A 305 -5.80 7.89 20.79
CA GLN A 305 -5.23 9.00 21.54
C GLN A 305 -5.17 10.24 20.64
N VAL A 306 -5.93 11.27 20.97
CA VAL A 306 -5.87 12.56 20.26
C VAL A 306 -4.51 13.21 20.52
N THR A 307 -3.83 13.58 19.45
CA THR A 307 -2.47 14.15 19.49
C THR A 307 -2.44 15.62 19.05
N SER A 308 -3.35 16.03 18.17
CA SER A 308 -3.35 17.39 17.61
C SER A 308 -4.71 17.78 17.03
N LEU A 309 -4.89 19.08 16.79
CA LEU A 309 -6.01 19.66 16.06
C LEU A 309 -5.52 20.19 14.71
N VAL A 310 -6.34 20.06 13.67
CA VAL A 310 -6.05 20.51 12.31
C VAL A 310 -7.29 21.15 11.68
N PRO A 311 -7.17 22.24 10.90
CA PRO A 311 -8.30 22.73 10.10
C PRO A 311 -8.80 21.64 9.14
N VAL A 312 -10.10 21.51 8.96
CA VAL A 312 -10.68 20.49 8.07
C VAL A 312 -10.16 20.65 6.64
N THR A 313 -9.99 21.89 6.19
CA THR A 313 -9.49 22.24 4.84
C THR A 313 -8.00 21.98 4.64
N ALA A 314 -7.23 21.75 5.71
CA ALA A 314 -5.78 21.51 5.63
C ALA A 314 -5.43 20.04 5.37
N VAL A 315 -6.43 19.14 5.32
CA VAL A 315 -6.22 17.72 5.04
C VAL A 315 -6.67 17.42 3.61
N CYS A 316 -5.77 16.87 2.81
CA CYS A 316 -6.09 16.44 1.44
C CYS A 316 -6.82 15.10 1.46
N ASP A 317 -7.94 14.97 0.75
CA ASP A 317 -8.66 13.69 0.66
C ASP A 317 -7.83 12.59 -0.02
N SER A 318 -6.80 12.93 -0.81
CA SER A 318 -5.94 11.92 -1.46
C SER A 318 -5.06 11.12 -0.49
N ILE A 319 -4.91 11.57 0.76
CA ILE A 319 -4.15 10.87 1.80
C ILE A 319 -5.06 10.17 2.82
N VAL A 320 -6.38 10.34 2.66
CA VAL A 320 -7.38 9.55 3.39
C VAL A 320 -7.56 8.24 2.65
N PHE A 321 -7.56 7.14 3.39
CA PHE A 321 -7.83 5.82 2.83
C PHE A 321 -8.84 5.06 3.71
N ASP A 322 -9.28 3.91 3.21
CA ASP A 322 -10.30 3.05 3.82
C ASP A 322 -11.71 3.65 3.84
N MET A 323 -12.68 2.85 4.28
CA MET A 323 -14.07 3.26 4.40
C MET A 323 -14.26 4.18 5.61
N PRO A 324 -14.89 5.36 5.43
CA PRO A 324 -15.18 6.25 6.55
C PRO A 324 -16.23 5.63 7.49
N LEU A 325 -16.07 5.83 8.80
CA LEU A 325 -16.98 5.32 9.84
C LEU A 325 -17.65 6.46 10.59
N VAL A 326 -18.90 6.28 10.99
CA VAL A 326 -19.62 7.24 11.84
C VAL A 326 -19.58 6.76 13.29
N ALA A 327 -18.87 7.50 14.13
CA ALA A 327 -18.84 7.31 15.57
C ALA A 327 -19.95 8.11 16.24
N LYS A 328 -20.80 7.40 16.99
CA LYS A 328 -21.87 7.95 17.81
C LYS A 328 -21.67 7.59 19.28
N ALA A 329 -22.35 8.31 20.16
CA ALA A 329 -22.37 7.98 21.58
C ALA A 329 -22.90 6.56 21.77
N THR A 330 -22.26 5.80 22.64
CA THR A 330 -22.64 4.41 22.89
C THR A 330 -24.01 4.33 23.56
N ALA A 331 -24.79 3.31 23.18
CA ALA A 331 -26.02 2.92 23.86
C ALA A 331 -25.84 1.57 24.58
N CYS A 332 -24.60 1.29 25.02
CA CYS A 332 -24.25 0.04 25.67
C CYS A 332 -25.02 -0.09 27.00
N TRP A 333 -25.99 -1.00 27.04
CA TRP A 333 -26.83 -1.26 28.22
C TRP A 333 -26.06 -1.69 29.47
N LYS A 334 -24.78 -2.07 29.33
CA LYS A 334 -23.91 -2.42 30.46
C LYS A 334 -23.35 -1.21 31.20
N MET A 335 -23.56 0.00 30.68
CA MET A 335 -23.22 1.25 31.35
C MET A 335 -24.44 1.77 32.11
N GLU A 336 -24.19 2.49 33.21
CA GLU A 336 -25.25 3.15 33.96
C GLU A 336 -25.90 4.27 33.13
N TRP A 337 -27.18 4.53 33.37
CA TRP A 337 -27.95 5.52 32.61
C TRP A 337 -27.37 6.94 32.68
N ASP A 338 -26.93 7.37 33.87
CA ASP A 338 -26.33 8.69 34.05
C ASP A 338 -25.00 8.82 33.28
N ASP A 339 -24.22 7.74 33.20
CA ASP A 339 -22.98 7.71 32.42
C ASP A 339 -23.25 7.73 30.91
N LEU A 340 -24.31 7.05 30.45
CA LEU A 340 -24.75 7.09 29.05
C LEU A 340 -25.16 8.52 28.64
N GLU A 341 -25.97 9.18 29.46
CA GLU A 341 -26.43 10.55 29.21
C GLU A 341 -25.25 11.55 29.23
N LYS A 342 -24.38 11.45 30.24
CA LYS A 342 -23.17 12.27 30.31
C LYS A 342 -22.26 12.05 29.11
N ASN A 343 -22.05 10.79 28.69
CA ASN A 343 -21.25 10.47 27.52
C ASN A 343 -21.85 11.04 26.22
N HIS A 344 -23.17 10.99 26.09
CA HIS A 344 -23.87 11.60 24.96
C HIS A 344 -23.65 13.11 24.92
N GLN A 345 -23.83 13.81 26.05
CA GLN A 345 -23.59 15.25 26.16
C GLN A 345 -22.12 15.62 25.86
N LEU A 346 -21.16 14.82 26.33
CA LEU A 346 -19.73 15.04 26.04
C LEU A 346 -19.44 14.96 24.54
N LEU A 347 -19.99 13.97 23.83
CA LEU A 347 -19.78 13.84 22.39
C LEU A 347 -20.41 15.01 21.63
N ILE A 348 -21.63 15.43 21.99
CA ILE A 348 -22.28 16.59 21.38
C ILE A 348 -21.45 17.86 21.60
N ALA A 349 -21.03 18.13 22.84
CA ALA A 349 -20.23 19.31 23.17
C ALA A 349 -18.90 19.32 22.42
N LEU A 350 -18.25 18.16 22.29
CA LEU A 350 -17.03 18.00 21.49
C LEU A 350 -17.27 18.33 20.02
N CYS A 351 -18.33 17.81 19.40
CA CYS A 351 -18.65 18.09 18.00
C CYS A 351 -18.96 19.58 17.78
N GLN A 352 -19.70 20.21 18.70
CA GLN A 352 -20.00 21.64 18.63
C GLN A 352 -18.75 22.50 18.75
N ALA A 353 -17.82 22.15 19.66
CA ALA A 353 -16.56 22.86 19.82
C ALA A 353 -15.69 22.78 18.56
N LEU A 354 -15.58 21.60 17.96
CA LEU A 354 -14.83 21.38 16.72
C LEU A 354 -15.48 22.07 15.52
N GLY A 355 -16.81 21.96 15.39
CA GLY A 355 -17.56 22.55 14.28
C GLY A 355 -17.50 24.08 14.28
N LYS A 356 -17.55 24.72 15.46
CA LYS A 356 -17.45 26.18 15.59
C LYS A 356 -16.11 26.73 15.07
N GLU A 357 -15.04 25.95 15.21
CA GLU A 357 -13.69 26.36 14.77
C GLU A 357 -13.27 25.74 13.44
N GLU A 358 -14.16 24.98 12.78
CA GLU A 358 -13.87 24.24 11.54
C GLU A 358 -12.62 23.35 11.66
N LYS A 359 -12.46 22.70 12.82
CA LYS A 359 -11.33 21.83 13.14
C LYS A 359 -11.72 20.36 13.19
N ALA A 360 -10.74 19.52 12.92
CA ALA A 360 -10.75 18.09 13.15
C ALA A 360 -9.64 17.71 14.15
N MET A 361 -9.79 16.55 14.79
CA MET A 361 -8.75 15.98 15.65
C MET A 361 -7.95 14.93 14.88
N VAL A 362 -6.63 14.93 15.06
CA VAL A 362 -5.76 13.84 14.61
C VAL A 362 -5.45 12.96 15.81
N ALA A 363 -5.73 11.67 15.68
CA ALA A 363 -5.52 10.69 16.72
C ALA A 363 -4.65 9.52 16.26
N SER A 364 -3.87 8.95 17.17
CA SER A 364 -3.09 7.74 16.95
C SER A 364 -3.78 6.54 17.60
N LEU A 365 -3.76 5.38 16.93
CA LEU A 365 -4.25 4.15 17.53
C LEU A 365 -3.27 3.63 18.58
N LEU A 366 -3.79 3.38 19.78
CA LEU A 366 -3.03 2.75 20.84
C LEU A 366 -2.90 1.24 20.58
N PRO A 367 -1.71 0.67 20.80
CA PRO A 367 -1.52 -0.77 20.67
C PRO A 367 -2.41 -1.51 21.69
N PRO A 368 -2.95 -2.69 21.33
CA PRO A 368 -3.73 -3.47 22.27
C PRO A 368 -2.89 -3.83 23.49
N SER A 369 -3.49 -3.75 24.68
CA SER A 369 -2.85 -4.14 25.94
C SER A 369 -2.30 -5.56 25.83
N LYS A 370 -0.97 -5.73 25.91
CA LYS A 370 -0.32 -7.04 25.78
C LYS A 370 -0.87 -8.00 26.86
N PRO A 371 -1.46 -9.15 26.51
CA PRO A 371 -1.68 -10.20 27.50
C PRO A 371 -0.29 -10.71 27.96
N SER A 372 -0.13 -10.93 29.27
CA SER A 372 1.15 -11.25 29.94
C SER A 372 1.90 -12.49 29.43
N HIS A 373 1.39 -13.19 28.41
CA HIS A 373 1.90 -14.46 27.91
C HIS A 373 2.08 -14.53 26.38
N ALA A 374 1.97 -13.42 25.64
CA ALA A 374 2.24 -13.43 24.20
C ALA A 374 3.76 -13.37 23.91
N VAL A 375 4.36 -14.54 23.71
CA VAL A 375 5.73 -14.68 23.18
C VAL A 375 5.67 -14.40 21.66
N SER A 376 6.57 -13.55 21.16
CA SER A 376 6.79 -13.18 19.73
C SER A 376 5.92 -12.08 19.10
N GLN A 377 5.77 -10.93 19.75
CA GLN A 377 5.45 -9.70 19.02
C GLN A 377 6.73 -8.88 18.77
N PRO A 378 6.84 -8.17 17.63
CA PRO A 378 7.98 -7.29 17.37
C PRO A 378 8.10 -6.23 18.48
N ASP A 379 9.32 -5.76 18.72
CA ASP A 379 9.62 -4.79 19.79
C ASP A 379 8.87 -3.46 19.59
N THR A 380 8.54 -3.13 18.34
CA THR A 380 7.76 -1.95 17.95
C THR A 380 6.63 -2.35 17.01
N ILE A 381 5.40 -1.86 17.26
CA ILE A 381 4.22 -2.06 16.43
C ILE A 381 3.90 -0.70 15.78
N PRO A 382 3.61 -0.65 14.46
CA PRO A 382 3.24 0.61 13.81
C PRO A 382 1.96 1.19 14.41
N GLN A 383 1.87 2.52 14.47
CA GLN A 383 0.72 3.24 15.00
C GLN A 383 -0.02 3.93 13.86
N GLY A 384 -1.19 3.44 13.49
CA GLY A 384 -2.05 4.11 12.51
C GLY A 384 -2.58 5.44 13.03
N ARG A 385 -2.84 6.37 12.11
CA ARG A 385 -3.42 7.68 12.41
C ARG A 385 -4.82 7.81 11.82
N PHE A 386 -5.65 8.56 12.53
CA PHE A 386 -7.06 8.75 12.20
C PHE A 386 -7.43 10.23 12.31
N LEU A 387 -8.26 10.69 11.39
CA LEU A 387 -8.91 11.98 11.43
C LEU A 387 -10.32 11.81 12.01
N LEU A 388 -10.64 12.61 13.02
CA LEU A 388 -11.97 12.69 13.64
C LEU A 388 -12.57 14.04 13.30
N VAL A 389 -13.57 14.04 12.42
CA VAL A 389 -14.22 15.25 11.90
C VAL A 389 -15.62 15.35 12.51
N PRO A 390 -16.05 16.52 13.04
CA PRO A 390 -17.44 16.72 13.44
C PRO A 390 -18.38 16.46 12.25
N PHE A 391 -19.40 15.62 12.48
CA PHE A 391 -20.47 15.30 11.53
C PHE A 391 -21.82 15.76 12.10
N SER A 392 -22.90 15.60 11.32
CA SER A 392 -24.26 16.00 11.72
C SER A 392 -24.70 15.34 13.03
N ASP A 393 -25.63 16.00 13.72
CA ASP A 393 -26.33 15.47 14.89
C ASP A 393 -25.45 14.98 16.04
N GLY A 394 -24.30 15.63 16.26
CA GLY A 394 -23.41 15.33 17.38
C GLY A 394 -22.65 14.02 17.24
N THR A 395 -22.31 13.66 16.01
CA THR A 395 -21.50 12.48 15.68
C THR A 395 -20.14 12.86 15.11
N LEU A 396 -19.22 11.90 15.05
CA LEU A 396 -17.88 12.10 14.49
C LEU A 396 -17.68 11.17 13.29
N LEU A 397 -17.14 11.70 12.20
CA LEU A 397 -16.63 10.93 11.09
C LEU A 397 -15.19 10.51 11.39
N VAL A 398 -14.91 9.21 11.33
CA VAL A 398 -13.59 8.61 11.55
C VAL A 398 -13.03 8.17 10.21
N LYS A 399 -11.87 8.75 9.83
CA LYS A 399 -11.18 8.47 8.56
C LYS A 399 -9.75 8.01 8.84
N ALA A 400 -9.25 6.97 8.18
CA ALA A 400 -7.85 6.58 8.31
C ALA A 400 -6.93 7.52 7.49
N LEU A 401 -5.76 7.83 8.03
CA LEU A 401 -4.79 8.76 7.43
C LEU A 401 -3.50 8.05 7.07
N ALA A 402 -3.01 8.29 5.85
CA ALA A 402 -1.70 7.82 5.41
C ALA A 402 -0.58 8.43 6.24
N THR A 403 0.33 7.58 6.72
CA THR A 403 1.62 7.99 7.28
C THR A 403 2.69 8.01 6.21
N GLN A 404 3.87 8.56 6.51
CA GLN A 404 4.98 8.73 5.58
C GLN A 404 5.30 7.45 4.80
N GLU A 405 5.34 6.31 5.47
CA GLU A 405 5.71 5.01 4.91
C GLU A 405 4.66 4.44 3.95
N LEU A 406 3.42 4.94 4.04
CA LEU A 406 2.32 4.55 3.17
C LEU A 406 2.20 5.46 1.94
N LEU A 407 2.90 6.61 1.91
CA LEU A 407 2.80 7.54 0.79
C LEU A 407 3.67 7.12 -0.39
N LEU A 408 3.08 7.14 -1.58
CA LEU A 408 3.80 7.05 -2.83
C LEU A 408 4.24 8.44 -3.31
N PRO A 409 5.35 8.55 -4.04
CA PRO A 409 5.78 9.83 -4.59
C PRO A 409 4.73 10.35 -5.57
N TYR A 410 4.55 11.67 -5.54
CA TYR A 410 3.68 12.40 -6.46
C TYR A 410 4.51 13.37 -7.25
N GLN A 411 4.52 13.20 -8.56
CA GLN A 411 5.05 14.18 -9.47
C GLN A 411 3.86 14.74 -10.24
N PRO A 412 3.38 15.96 -9.91
CA PRO A 412 2.41 16.61 -10.76
C PRO A 412 3.04 16.78 -12.15
N SER A 413 2.27 16.53 -13.21
CA SER A 413 2.75 16.69 -14.58
C SER A 413 3.26 18.11 -14.80
N HIS A 414 4.58 18.28 -14.90
CA HIS A 414 5.23 19.59 -15.01
C HIS A 414 4.99 20.30 -16.37
N ASN A 415 4.47 19.57 -17.36
CA ASN A 415 4.13 20.10 -18.67
C ASN A 415 2.61 20.23 -18.83
N VAL A 416 1.99 21.15 -18.10
CA VAL A 416 0.66 21.63 -18.48
C VAL A 416 0.86 22.59 -19.66
N GLY A 417 1.00 22.04 -20.86
CA GLY A 417 0.93 22.83 -22.08
C GLY A 417 -0.40 23.59 -22.13
N SER A 418 -0.43 24.77 -22.74
CA SER A 418 -1.67 25.53 -22.92
C SER A 418 -2.67 24.69 -23.71
N VAL A 419 -3.83 24.40 -23.12
CA VAL A 419 -4.95 23.74 -23.80
C VAL A 419 -5.40 24.63 -24.96
N THR A 420 -5.63 24.04 -26.13
CA THR A 420 -6.13 24.80 -27.29
C THR A 420 -7.55 25.30 -27.03
N GLN A 421 -7.89 26.48 -27.53
CA GLN A 421 -9.23 27.05 -27.36
C GLN A 421 -10.31 26.10 -27.91
N ASP A 422 -10.06 25.49 -29.07
CA ASP A 422 -10.98 24.51 -29.67
C ASP A 422 -11.28 23.32 -28.75
N THR A 423 -10.26 22.82 -28.02
CA THR A 423 -10.45 21.71 -27.07
C THR A 423 -11.23 22.17 -25.84
N HIS A 424 -10.98 23.39 -25.37
CA HIS A 424 -11.71 23.98 -24.27
C HIS A 424 -13.20 24.17 -24.62
N ASP A 425 -13.47 24.72 -25.81
CA ASP A 425 -14.83 24.98 -26.29
C ASP A 425 -15.60 23.68 -26.52
N LEU A 426 -14.93 22.66 -27.07
CA LEU A 426 -15.49 21.31 -27.23
C LEU A 426 -15.91 20.71 -25.88
N ILE A 427 -15.05 20.76 -24.86
CA ILE A 427 -15.37 20.26 -23.52
C ILE A 427 -16.51 21.08 -22.90
N SER A 428 -16.49 22.41 -23.06
CA SER A 428 -17.54 23.29 -22.55
C SER A 428 -18.92 22.97 -23.16
N GLU A 429 -19.01 22.80 -24.48
CA GLU A 429 -20.25 22.43 -25.18
C GLU A 429 -20.78 21.07 -24.70
N SER A 430 -19.90 20.11 -24.46
CA SER A 430 -20.27 18.80 -23.93
C SER A 430 -20.80 18.88 -22.49
N LEU A 431 -20.16 19.67 -21.63
CA LEU A 431 -20.59 19.85 -20.23
C LEU A 431 -21.90 20.62 -20.09
N GLN A 432 -22.19 21.58 -20.97
CA GLN A 432 -23.44 22.35 -20.96
C GLN A 432 -24.70 21.49 -21.17
N GLN A 433 -24.55 20.27 -21.70
CA GLN A 433 -25.65 19.32 -21.89
C GLN A 433 -25.99 18.55 -20.61
N LEU A 434 -25.15 18.62 -19.58
CA LEU A 434 -25.36 17.93 -18.33
C LEU A 434 -26.23 18.77 -17.39
N GLU A 435 -27.16 18.11 -16.71
CA GLU A 435 -27.90 18.72 -15.61
C GLU A 435 -26.97 18.97 -14.42
N THR A 436 -27.03 20.18 -13.87
CA THR A 436 -26.31 20.51 -12.63
C THR A 436 -27.22 20.19 -11.44
N LEU A 437 -26.83 19.20 -10.65
CA LEU A 437 -27.52 18.87 -9.41
C LEU A 437 -27.08 19.81 -8.30
N GLU A 438 -28.04 20.40 -7.56
CA GLU A 438 -27.74 21.20 -6.36
C GLU A 438 -27.21 20.35 -5.20
N SER A 439 -27.65 19.09 -5.13
CA SER A 439 -27.16 18.10 -4.16
C SER A 439 -27.30 16.69 -4.72
N TYR A 440 -26.38 15.81 -4.36
CA TYR A 440 -26.46 14.39 -4.72
C TYR A 440 -27.11 13.59 -3.59
N ASN A 441 -28.28 13.03 -3.85
CA ASN A 441 -28.97 12.12 -2.93
C ASN A 441 -28.81 10.66 -3.43
N PRO A 442 -28.09 9.78 -2.69
CA PRO A 442 -27.88 8.40 -3.11
C PRO A 442 -29.16 7.58 -3.27
N LEU A 443 -30.26 7.94 -2.60
CA LEU A 443 -31.53 7.21 -2.66
C LEU A 443 -32.23 7.34 -4.02
N ASP A 444 -31.93 8.40 -4.77
CA ASP A 444 -32.53 8.66 -6.08
C ASP A 444 -31.82 7.87 -7.20
N HIS A 445 -30.69 7.21 -6.88
CA HIS A 445 -29.81 6.57 -7.85
C HIS A 445 -29.77 5.05 -7.61
N SER A 446 -30.49 4.29 -8.44
CA SER A 446 -30.45 2.83 -8.40
C SER A 446 -29.29 2.28 -9.23
N ALA A 447 -28.38 1.55 -8.58
CA ALA A 447 -27.28 0.84 -9.26
C ALA A 447 -27.70 -0.51 -9.90
N GLY A 448 -28.97 -0.91 -9.78
CA GLY A 448 -29.44 -2.21 -10.27
C GLY A 448 -28.94 -3.44 -9.47
N LEU A 449 -28.30 -3.22 -8.32
CA LEU A 449 -27.75 -4.27 -7.46
C LEU A 449 -28.82 -5.30 -7.05
N PHE A 450 -29.97 -4.84 -6.57
CA PHE A 450 -31.04 -5.73 -6.10
C PHE A 450 -31.57 -6.64 -7.21
N GLU A 451 -31.76 -6.11 -8.42
CA GLU A 451 -32.22 -6.89 -9.57
C GLU A 451 -31.16 -7.90 -10.03
N SER A 452 -29.89 -7.50 -10.03
CA SER A 452 -28.77 -8.38 -10.35
C SER A 452 -28.68 -9.57 -9.37
N LEU A 453 -28.83 -9.31 -8.07
CA LEU A 453 -28.83 -10.35 -7.04
C LEU A 453 -30.06 -11.28 -7.16
N LYS A 454 -31.25 -10.74 -7.42
CA LYS A 454 -32.46 -11.53 -7.70
C LYS A 454 -32.26 -12.43 -8.93
N GLY A 455 -31.61 -11.93 -9.97
CA GLY A 455 -31.28 -12.69 -11.17
C GLY A 455 -30.32 -13.85 -10.91
N MET A 456 -29.30 -13.65 -10.06
CA MET A 456 -28.34 -14.69 -9.71
C MET A 456 -29.00 -15.90 -9.03
N GLY A 457 -29.96 -15.65 -8.12
CA GLY A 457 -30.73 -16.72 -7.46
C GLY A 457 -31.56 -17.58 -8.43
N ARG A 458 -31.99 -17.02 -9.57
CA ARG A 458 -32.77 -17.74 -10.61
C ARG A 458 -31.89 -18.57 -11.55
N ASN A 459 -30.65 -18.16 -11.77
CA ASN A 459 -29.68 -18.91 -12.60
C ASN A 459 -29.11 -20.14 -11.86
N LEU A 460 -29.00 -20.07 -10.53
CA LEU A 460 -28.62 -21.21 -9.69
C LEU A 460 -29.68 -22.32 -9.69
N SER A 461 -30.98 -21.99 -9.72
CA SER A 461 -32.06 -22.97 -9.73
C SER A 461 -32.23 -23.66 -11.10
N THR A 462 -31.94 -22.96 -12.20
CA THR A 462 -31.97 -23.54 -13.56
C THR A 462 -30.78 -24.46 -13.84
N GLN A 463 -29.58 -24.17 -13.31
CA GLN A 463 -28.46 -25.13 -13.38
C GLN A 463 -28.72 -26.42 -12.59
N MET A 464 -29.49 -26.38 -11.49
CA MET A 464 -29.87 -27.60 -10.76
C MET A 464 -30.95 -28.43 -11.46
N GLN A 465 -31.76 -27.83 -12.35
CA GLN A 465 -32.80 -28.56 -13.10
C GLN A 465 -32.26 -29.26 -14.36
N GLN A 466 -31.12 -28.83 -14.92
CA GLN A 466 -30.50 -29.46 -16.09
C GLN A 466 -29.67 -30.73 -15.78
N LYS A 467 -29.57 -31.15 -14.51
CA LYS A 467 -28.90 -32.39 -14.07
C LYS A 467 -29.86 -33.57 -13.79
N ARG A 468 -31.05 -33.60 -14.39
CA ARG A 468 -31.88 -34.83 -14.44
C ARG A 468 -31.77 -35.44 -15.84
N PRO A 469 -31.39 -36.72 -15.99
CA PRO A 469 -31.42 -37.39 -17.29
C PRO A 469 -32.87 -37.45 -17.78
N LEU A 470 -33.11 -36.96 -19.01
CA LEU A 470 -34.34 -37.18 -19.74
C LEU A 470 -34.39 -38.66 -20.15
N GLU A 471 -35.30 -39.43 -19.54
CA GLU A 471 -35.82 -40.66 -20.14
C GLU A 471 -36.65 -40.27 -21.37
N GLU A 472 -36.06 -40.44 -22.55
CA GLU A 472 -36.80 -40.41 -23.80
C GLU A 472 -37.74 -41.62 -23.87
N SER A 473 -39.04 -41.32 -23.87
CA SER A 473 -40.08 -42.28 -24.23
C SER A 473 -40.42 -42.08 -25.71
N CYS A 474 -40.36 -43.17 -26.48
CA CYS A 474 -41.01 -43.30 -27.78
C CYS A 474 -41.46 -44.76 -28.02
N PRO A 475 -42.45 -44.98 -28.89
CA PRO A 475 -43.62 -45.80 -28.55
C PRO A 475 -43.57 -47.26 -29.04
N LEU A 476 -44.45 -48.04 -28.40
CA LEU A 476 -44.92 -49.40 -28.69
C LEU A 476 -44.72 -49.89 -30.14
N THR A 477 -44.02 -51.02 -30.28
CA THR A 477 -44.31 -52.00 -31.33
C THR A 477 -44.27 -53.42 -30.74
N ASN A 478 -45.40 -54.10 -30.85
CA ASN A 478 -45.62 -55.48 -30.42
C ASN A 478 -44.70 -56.45 -31.16
N LYS A 479 -43.90 -57.25 -30.44
CA LYS A 479 -43.62 -58.64 -30.80
C LYS A 479 -43.46 -59.50 -29.53
N ILE A 480 -44.40 -60.43 -29.38
CA ILE A 480 -44.40 -61.54 -28.46
C ILE A 480 -43.36 -62.56 -28.94
N VAL A 481 -42.36 -62.89 -28.12
CA VAL A 481 -41.70 -64.21 -28.10
C VAL A 481 -41.34 -64.58 -26.66
N VAL A 482 -41.81 -65.75 -26.23
CA VAL A 482 -41.63 -66.36 -24.91
C VAL A 482 -40.37 -67.24 -24.89
N LYS A 483 -39.65 -67.22 -23.76
CA LYS A 483 -38.80 -68.27 -23.10
C LYS A 483 -37.60 -67.57 -22.45
N GLY A 484 -37.19 -67.76 -21.20
CA GLY A 484 -37.51 -68.67 -20.10
C GLY A 484 -36.33 -68.62 -19.12
N GLY A 485 -36.55 -68.83 -17.81
CA GLY A 485 -35.48 -69.15 -16.84
C GLY A 485 -35.14 -68.08 -15.78
N ARG A 486 -35.63 -68.29 -14.54
CA ARG A 486 -35.03 -67.84 -13.26
C ARG A 486 -34.15 -68.98 -12.70
N PRO A 487 -33.52 -68.91 -11.50
CA PRO A 487 -33.00 -67.80 -10.65
C PRO A 487 -31.48 -68.04 -10.30
N ALA A 488 -30.73 -67.26 -9.49
CA ALA A 488 -30.78 -67.26 -8.01
C ALA A 488 -29.66 -66.41 -7.34
N MET A 489 -30.06 -65.78 -6.23
CA MET A 489 -29.42 -65.63 -4.91
C MET A 489 -27.94 -65.21 -4.73
N LYS A 490 -27.81 -64.04 -4.08
CA LYS A 490 -26.86 -63.63 -3.00
C LYS A 490 -26.47 -64.80 -2.05
N PRO A 491 -25.34 -64.79 -1.28
CA PRO A 491 -24.98 -63.67 -0.38
C PRO A 491 -23.49 -63.45 -0.04
N ALA A 492 -23.26 -62.40 0.73
CA ALA A 492 -22.02 -62.03 1.41
C ALA A 492 -21.69 -62.94 2.60
N VAL A 493 -20.41 -63.21 2.88
CA VAL A 493 -19.89 -63.57 4.22
C VAL A 493 -18.43 -63.09 4.38
N VAL A 494 -18.16 -62.61 5.59
CA VAL A 494 -16.93 -62.15 6.25
C VAL A 494 -15.96 -63.31 6.61
N ALA A 495 -14.63 -63.12 6.55
CA ALA A 495 -13.66 -63.76 7.48
C ALA A 495 -12.20 -63.25 7.33
N THR A 496 -11.79 -62.49 8.34
CA THR A 496 -10.59 -62.53 9.22
C THR A 496 -9.39 -63.48 8.92
N VAL A 497 -8.19 -62.87 8.89
CA VAL A 497 -6.86 -63.27 9.46
C VAL A 497 -6.06 -64.46 8.90
N THR A 498 -4.79 -64.20 8.53
CA THR A 498 -3.61 -64.87 9.11
C THR A 498 -2.31 -64.08 8.89
N ARG A 499 -1.44 -64.20 9.89
CA ARG A 499 -0.18 -63.49 10.17
C ARG A 499 0.96 -64.52 10.17
N LYS A 500 2.20 -64.13 9.86
CA LYS A 500 3.48 -64.67 10.42
C LYS A 500 4.62 -63.71 10.05
N HIS A 501 5.25 -63.04 11.02
CA HIS A 501 6.46 -63.43 11.82
C HIS A 501 7.74 -63.40 10.97
N SER A 502 8.86 -62.79 11.39
CA SER A 502 9.63 -63.00 12.63
C SER A 502 10.64 -61.83 12.87
N GLU A 503 10.79 -61.24 14.07
CA GLU A 503 11.76 -61.55 15.19
C GLU A 503 13.15 -60.89 15.04
N LEU A 504 13.95 -60.46 16.04
CA LEU A 504 14.04 -60.60 17.52
C LEU A 504 15.00 -59.45 18.03
N ALA A 505 14.69 -58.64 19.05
CA ALA A 505 15.04 -58.71 20.49
C ALA A 505 16.48 -58.34 20.91
N ASP A 506 16.66 -57.40 21.86
CA ASP A 506 16.96 -57.71 23.28
C ASP A 506 17.11 -56.46 24.18
N THR A 507 16.77 -56.65 25.46
CA THR A 507 16.85 -55.77 26.67
C THR A 507 17.65 -56.56 27.73
N PRO A 508 18.18 -56.04 28.89
CA PRO A 508 17.43 -55.27 29.91
C PRO A 508 18.17 -54.37 30.96
N LEU A 509 17.36 -53.55 31.65
CA LEU A 509 17.31 -53.08 33.08
C LEU A 509 18.57 -52.97 33.99
N THR A 510 18.74 -51.84 34.71
CA THR A 510 18.59 -51.70 36.19
C THR A 510 18.78 -50.29 36.82
N LYS A 511 17.82 -49.91 37.70
CA LYS A 511 17.80 -49.11 38.97
C LYS A 511 18.91 -48.11 39.40
N ARG A 512 18.51 -46.94 39.96
CA ARG A 512 18.74 -46.39 41.35
C ARG A 512 18.15 -44.96 41.50
N ILE A 513 17.04 -44.74 42.22
CA ILE A 513 16.87 -44.20 43.61
C ILE A 513 17.72 -42.97 43.98
N GLU A 514 17.07 -41.81 44.23
CA GLU A 514 17.17 -41.10 45.52
C GLU A 514 16.03 -40.08 45.76
N HIS A 515 15.63 -39.99 47.03
CA HIS A 515 14.52 -39.27 47.63
C HIS A 515 14.95 -37.91 48.21
N LYS A 516 14.02 -36.95 48.27
CA LYS A 516 13.69 -36.10 49.46
C LYS A 516 12.46 -35.23 49.09
N THR A 517 11.24 -35.55 49.52
CA THR A 517 10.58 -35.18 50.81
C THR A 517 10.75 -33.69 51.17
N GLY A 518 9.71 -32.88 51.37
CA GLY A 518 8.27 -33.13 51.35
C GLY A 518 7.47 -31.95 51.92
N SER A 519 6.14 -32.16 51.97
CA SER A 519 5.14 -31.52 52.84
C SER A 519 4.80 -30.04 52.57
N GLY A 520 3.54 -29.61 52.45
CA GLY A 520 2.28 -30.27 52.79
C GLY A 520 1.08 -29.57 52.13
N ALA A 521 0.00 -30.33 52.01
CA ALA A 521 -1.27 -29.95 51.40
C ALA A 521 -2.27 -29.44 52.49
N PRO A 522 -3.60 -29.41 52.26
CA PRO A 522 -4.34 -28.32 51.61
C PRO A 522 -5.53 -27.84 52.48
N ARG A 523 -6.20 -26.73 52.12
CA ARG A 523 -7.58 -26.47 52.59
C ARG A 523 -8.48 -25.80 51.53
N ARG A 524 -9.46 -26.58 51.07
CA ARG A 524 -10.84 -26.18 50.69
C ARG A 524 -11.48 -25.48 51.93
N THR A 525 -12.48 -24.58 51.92
CA THR A 525 -13.63 -24.32 51.04
C THR A 525 -14.42 -23.11 51.59
N LEU A 526 -15.24 -22.46 50.75
CA LEU A 526 -16.60 -21.91 50.98
C LEU A 526 -16.86 -20.48 51.55
N TYR A 527 -17.77 -19.78 50.82
CA TYR A 527 -18.78 -18.76 51.20
C TYR A 527 -18.25 -17.42 51.81
N THR A 528 -18.77 -16.21 51.56
CA THR A 528 -20.16 -15.70 51.39
C THR A 528 -20.10 -14.19 51.02
N GLN A 529 -21.04 -13.66 50.22
CA GLN A 529 -21.55 -12.26 50.29
C GLN A 529 -22.48 -12.11 51.53
N PRO A 530 -23.22 -11.00 51.86
CA PRO A 530 -23.38 -9.65 51.26
C PRO A 530 -23.46 -8.50 52.33
N HIS A 531 -24.02 -7.35 51.91
CA HIS A 531 -24.66 -6.25 52.67
C HIS A 531 -23.79 -5.03 53.01
N SER A 532 -24.30 -3.80 53.13
CA SER A 532 -25.33 -2.97 52.45
C SER A 532 -25.57 -1.77 53.37
N MET A 533 -25.86 -0.60 52.78
CA MET A 533 -26.55 0.55 53.37
C MET A 533 -25.81 1.44 54.41
N PHE A 534 -25.75 2.75 54.14
CA PHE A 534 -26.65 3.81 54.66
C PHE A 534 -25.94 5.19 54.57
N TYR A 535 -26.64 6.17 53.97
CA TYR A 535 -26.83 7.60 54.33
C TYR A 535 -25.67 8.37 55.04
N THR A 536 -25.42 9.67 54.83
CA THR A 536 -26.31 10.81 54.56
C THR A 536 -25.46 12.02 54.17
N GLU A 537 -26.11 12.94 53.46
CA GLU A 537 -25.88 14.38 53.29
C GLU A 537 -25.16 15.11 54.43
N ASP A 538 -24.33 16.12 54.11
CA ASP A 538 -24.69 17.52 54.38
C ASP A 538 -23.68 18.55 53.84
N ASN A 539 -24.23 19.45 53.00
CA ASN A 539 -24.18 20.92 53.07
C ASN A 539 -22.90 21.79 52.97
N ALA A 540 -23.13 22.86 52.19
CA ALA A 540 -22.65 24.25 52.32
C ALA A 540 -21.20 24.58 51.86
N ALA A 541 -20.85 25.76 51.34
CA ALA A 541 -21.54 26.93 50.78
C ALA A 541 -20.43 27.95 50.38
N GLY A 542 -20.75 28.92 49.51
CA GLY A 542 -19.97 30.14 49.26
C GLY A 542 -19.14 30.09 47.97
N GLY A 543 -19.40 30.89 46.92
CA GLY A 543 -19.35 32.36 46.89
C GLY A 543 -17.91 32.79 46.57
N THR A 544 -17.53 33.61 45.58
CA THR A 544 -18.17 34.83 45.08
C THR A 544 -17.48 35.30 43.79
N ARG A 545 -18.32 35.67 42.81
CA ARG A 545 -18.25 36.74 41.78
C ARG A 545 -17.08 37.75 41.82
N GLN A 546 -16.49 38.05 40.65
CA GLN A 546 -16.29 39.44 40.15
C GLN A 546 -16.04 39.52 38.62
N GLN A 547 -16.90 40.30 37.97
CA GLN A 547 -16.84 40.95 36.63
C GLN A 547 -15.83 42.13 36.66
N ALA A 548 -15.38 42.83 35.62
CA ALA A 548 -15.51 42.95 34.15
C ALA A 548 -14.32 43.87 33.71
N HIS A 549 -13.89 44.05 32.44
CA HIS A 549 -14.55 44.87 31.40
C HIS A 549 -13.67 44.93 30.12
N ILE A 550 -14.30 44.66 28.97
CA ILE A 550 -14.37 45.43 27.70
C ILE A 550 -13.08 46.05 27.09
N ASN A 551 -12.77 45.66 25.84
CA ASN A 551 -12.68 46.66 24.75
C ASN A 551 -12.98 46.07 23.36
N ALA A 552 -13.67 46.87 22.56
CA ALA A 552 -14.22 46.55 21.24
C ALA A 552 -13.43 47.25 20.11
N GLY A 553 -13.48 46.68 18.91
CA GLY A 553 -13.03 47.32 17.66
C GLY A 553 -13.63 46.63 16.44
N GLN A 554 -14.55 47.32 15.76
CA GLN A 554 -15.23 46.93 14.52
C GLN A 554 -14.31 47.02 13.29
N ILE A 555 -14.64 46.29 12.19
CA ILE A 555 -14.96 46.86 10.86
C ILE A 555 -15.35 45.76 9.82
N ARG A 556 -16.58 45.91 9.32
CA ARG A 556 -17.17 45.69 7.96
C ARG A 556 -17.46 44.30 7.34
N HIS A 557 -18.65 44.29 6.73
CA HIS A 557 -19.44 43.25 6.07
C HIS A 557 -19.12 43.00 4.59
N GLY A 558 -19.43 41.79 4.11
CA GLY A 558 -19.78 41.45 2.71
C GLY A 558 -20.01 39.93 2.56
N PRO A 559 -21.05 39.44 1.84
CA PRO A 559 -21.67 38.15 2.13
C PRO A 559 -21.29 37.03 1.16
N SER A 560 -21.27 35.79 1.64
CA SER A 560 -21.51 34.62 0.79
C SER A 560 -22.15 33.52 1.62
N VAL A 561 -23.43 33.33 1.31
CA VAL A 561 -24.35 32.31 1.79
C VAL A 561 -23.81 30.94 1.37
N VAL A 562 -23.57 30.05 2.33
CA VAL A 562 -23.50 28.61 2.07
C VAL A 562 -24.62 27.97 2.86
N SER A 563 -25.66 27.61 2.13
CA SER A 563 -26.80 26.81 2.57
C SER A 563 -26.33 25.40 2.93
N PHE A 564 -26.60 24.99 4.16
CA PHE A 564 -26.60 23.58 4.56
C PHE A 564 -27.84 22.90 3.98
N PRO A 565 -27.75 21.70 3.40
CA PRO A 565 -28.87 20.79 3.41
C PRO A 565 -28.86 19.99 4.71
N SER A 566 -29.98 20.12 5.39
CA SER A 566 -30.51 19.27 6.45
C SER A 566 -30.47 17.80 6.06
N THR A 567 -30.32 16.94 7.09
CA THR A 567 -30.83 15.57 7.16
C THR A 567 -30.38 14.60 6.07
N LEU A 568 -29.42 13.75 6.42
CA LEU A 568 -29.57 12.28 6.45
C LEU A 568 -28.53 11.68 7.39
#